data_AF-A0A2N6CWU1-F1
#
_entry.id   AF-A0A2N6CWU1-F1
#
_cell.length_a   1.000
_cell.length_b   1.000
_cell.length_c   1.000
_cell.angle_alpha   90.00
_cell.angle_beta   90.00
_cell.angle_gamma   90.00
#
_symmetry.space_group_name_H-M   'P 1'
#
loop_
_entity.id
_entity.type
_entity.pdbx_description
1 polymer ?
#
loop_
_entity_poly.entity_id
_entity_poly.type
_entity_poly.pdbx_seq_one_letter_code
_entity_poly.pdbx_strand_id
1 'polypeptide(L)'
;MNYQTILHMFTEVPNLSPFDVNMAIDAGWNHCIPYTGLGVGQVADFTQDAIFSRGPKGVTRTGIFIGGRDIHRAMDMLNAARKAMVPPFEVSVFADPSGAFTTAAAMVACGEKAYRRRTGDSLQAKNVVVFGGTGPVGLTCAMLAAQAGAHAIIVSHESKEKADVAAAFCGERYETAITGAVGSGDAEICALLSEADLVFGAAKAGVQILNDRHLASALSVQVFCDVNAVPPEGIAGLGVMDNGVELASTPAGALGIGALAVGNVKYQTQRALLQQMIDTDKPVYLDFSQALVVARSKV
;
A
#
# COMPACT_ATOMS: atom_id res chain seq x y z
N MET A 1 31.22 1.98 -21.84
CA MET A 1 30.14 0.98 -22.02
C MET A 1 28.81 1.69 -21.79
N ASN A 2 27.80 1.41 -22.62
CA ASN A 2 26.43 1.81 -22.34
C ASN A 2 25.79 0.72 -21.47
N TYR A 3 25.44 1.02 -20.22
CA TYR A 3 24.92 0.02 -19.28
C TYR A 3 23.41 -0.12 -19.44
N GLN A 4 22.96 -1.34 -19.79
CA GLN A 4 21.54 -1.71 -19.71
C GLN A 4 21.06 -1.71 -18.26
N THR A 5 19.79 -1.41 -18.03
CA THR A 5 19.17 -1.45 -16.69
C THR A 5 18.85 -2.89 -16.28
N ILE A 6 19.29 -3.30 -15.09
CA ILE A 6 19.02 -4.63 -14.53
C ILE A 6 18.35 -4.49 -13.15
N LEU A 7 17.14 -5.03 -13.03
CA LEU A 7 16.41 -5.10 -11.77
C LEU A 7 16.52 -6.51 -11.19
N HIS A 8 17.22 -6.66 -10.08
CA HIS A 8 17.27 -7.90 -9.32
C HIS A 8 16.03 -7.97 -8.43
N MET A 9 15.15 -8.94 -8.66
CA MET A 9 13.85 -9.01 -8.02
C MET A 9 13.85 -10.11 -6.97
N PHE A 10 13.96 -9.74 -5.70
CA PHE A 10 14.03 -10.64 -4.56
C PHE A 10 12.63 -10.95 -4.03
N THR A 11 12.39 -12.22 -3.71
CA THR A 11 11.15 -12.64 -3.08
C THR A 11 11.36 -13.91 -2.24
N GLU A 12 10.76 -13.94 -1.05
CA GLU A 12 10.79 -15.12 -0.18
C GLU A 12 9.83 -16.22 -0.62
N VAL A 13 8.87 -15.89 -1.48
CA VAL A 13 7.89 -16.87 -1.96
C VAL A 13 8.39 -17.59 -3.22
N PRO A 14 7.84 -18.77 -3.55
CA PRO A 14 8.32 -19.58 -4.68
C PRO A 14 8.20 -18.92 -6.06
N ASN A 15 7.37 -17.89 -6.21
CA ASN A 15 7.13 -17.22 -7.48
C ASN A 15 7.12 -15.71 -7.31
N LEU A 16 7.77 -15.00 -8.23
CA LEU A 16 7.62 -13.56 -8.38
C LEU A 16 6.31 -13.23 -9.11
N SER A 17 5.68 -12.10 -8.77
CA SER A 17 4.47 -11.64 -9.44
C SER A 17 4.74 -11.25 -10.91
N PRO A 18 4.01 -11.79 -11.88
CA PRO A 18 4.07 -11.32 -13.27
C PRO A 18 3.68 -9.84 -13.40
N PHE A 19 2.83 -9.33 -12.49
CA PHE A 19 2.45 -7.92 -12.45
C PHE A 19 3.69 -7.05 -12.25
N ASP A 20 4.54 -7.38 -11.27
CA ASP A 20 5.72 -6.58 -10.93
C ASP A 20 6.75 -6.59 -12.06
N VAL A 21 6.90 -7.73 -12.75
CA VAL A 21 7.78 -7.84 -13.93
C VAL A 21 7.28 -6.92 -15.05
N ASN A 22 5.99 -6.98 -15.40
CA ASN A 22 5.43 -6.12 -16.45
C ASN A 22 5.59 -4.63 -16.10
N MET A 23 5.31 -4.25 -14.87
CA MET A 23 5.48 -2.87 -14.39
C MET A 23 6.92 -2.37 -14.53
N ALA A 24 7.89 -3.22 -14.20
CA ALA A 24 9.31 -2.87 -14.31
C ALA A 24 9.75 -2.70 -15.77
N ILE A 25 9.35 -3.60 -16.65
CA ILE A 25 9.64 -3.48 -18.09
C ILE A 25 9.00 -2.22 -18.67
N ASP A 26 7.73 -1.95 -18.36
CA ASP A 26 7.02 -0.74 -18.81
C ASP A 26 7.59 0.56 -18.22
N ALA A 27 8.29 0.47 -17.09
CA ALA A 27 9.04 1.57 -16.48
C ALA A 27 10.48 1.72 -17.02
N GLY A 28 10.88 0.97 -18.05
CA GLY A 28 12.17 1.12 -18.72
C GLY A 28 13.31 0.26 -18.16
N TRP A 29 13.02 -0.76 -17.33
CA TRP A 29 14.01 -1.77 -16.98
C TRP A 29 14.24 -2.73 -18.16
N ASN A 30 15.49 -2.92 -18.59
CA ASN A 30 15.80 -3.79 -19.73
C ASN A 30 15.75 -5.27 -19.34
N HIS A 31 16.15 -5.58 -18.11
CA HIS A 31 16.19 -6.96 -17.59
C HIS A 31 15.62 -7.01 -16.18
N CYS A 32 14.75 -7.98 -15.94
CA CYS A 32 14.19 -8.28 -14.62
C CYS A 32 14.58 -9.71 -14.25
N ILE A 33 15.45 -9.87 -13.25
CA ILE A 33 16.02 -11.18 -12.87
C ILE A 33 15.42 -11.61 -11.53
N PRO A 34 14.54 -12.63 -11.52
CA PRO A 34 13.91 -13.09 -10.29
C PRO A 34 14.84 -13.99 -9.47
N TYR A 35 14.85 -13.78 -8.16
CA TYR A 35 15.46 -14.66 -7.16
C TYR A 35 14.39 -15.05 -6.14
N THR A 36 13.92 -16.28 -6.24
CA THR A 36 12.79 -16.82 -5.45
C THR A 36 13.28 -17.65 -4.28
N GLY A 37 12.51 -17.67 -3.19
CA GLY A 37 12.90 -18.35 -1.95
C GLY A 37 14.08 -17.68 -1.23
N LEU A 38 14.37 -16.42 -1.56
CA LEU A 38 15.48 -15.66 -0.99
C LEU A 38 15.03 -15.03 0.33
N GLY A 39 15.47 -15.62 1.45
CA GLY A 39 15.17 -15.15 2.80
C GLY A 39 15.93 -13.88 3.19
N VAL A 40 15.44 -13.15 4.20
CA VAL A 40 16.11 -11.95 4.77
C VAL A 40 17.61 -12.17 5.02
N GLY A 41 17.99 -13.33 5.55
CA GLY A 41 19.39 -13.66 5.88
C GLY A 41 20.34 -13.73 4.68
N GLN A 42 19.83 -13.86 3.46
CA GLN A 42 20.64 -13.93 2.23
C GLN A 42 20.69 -12.59 1.47
N VAL A 43 19.87 -11.61 1.86
CA VAL A 43 19.74 -10.35 1.11
C VAL A 43 21.04 -9.57 1.07
N ALA A 44 21.82 -9.58 2.16
CA ALA A 44 23.08 -8.86 2.24
C ALA A 44 24.09 -9.34 1.19
N ASP A 45 24.31 -10.66 1.11
CA ASP A 45 25.27 -11.27 0.17
C ASP A 45 24.85 -10.99 -1.29
N PHE A 46 23.57 -11.19 -1.62
CA PHE A 46 23.05 -10.91 -2.96
C PHE A 46 23.12 -9.43 -3.32
N THR A 47 22.95 -8.54 -2.34
CA THR A 47 23.13 -7.10 -2.55
C THR A 47 24.59 -6.77 -2.83
N GLN A 48 25.53 -7.36 -2.09
CA GLN A 48 26.96 -7.15 -2.32
C GLN A 48 27.41 -7.65 -3.69
N ASP A 49 26.91 -8.80 -4.13
CA ASP A 49 27.16 -9.31 -5.48
C ASP A 49 26.64 -8.34 -6.56
N ALA A 50 25.47 -7.72 -6.34
CA ALA A 50 24.91 -6.73 -7.27
C ALA A 50 25.74 -5.43 -7.32
N ILE A 51 26.18 -4.89 -6.17
CA ILE A 51 26.88 -3.58 -6.15
C ILE A 51 28.34 -3.67 -6.63
N PHE A 52 29.03 -4.80 -6.45
CA PHE A 52 30.44 -4.95 -6.84
C PHE A 52 30.66 -5.44 -8.28
N SER A 53 29.62 -5.90 -8.98
CA SER A 53 29.77 -6.55 -10.28
C SER A 53 29.83 -5.59 -11.49
N ARG A 54 29.48 -4.30 -11.33
CA ARG A 54 29.32 -3.37 -12.47
C ARG A 54 30.07 -2.03 -12.33
N GLY A 55 30.81 -1.83 -11.24
CA GLY A 55 31.55 -0.60 -10.96
C GLY A 55 30.66 0.62 -10.68
N PRO A 56 31.22 1.78 -10.29
CA PRO A 56 30.44 2.94 -9.82
C PRO A 56 29.49 3.54 -10.87
N LYS A 57 29.78 3.38 -12.17
CA LYS A 57 28.88 3.82 -13.25
C LYS A 57 27.77 2.81 -13.57
N GLY A 58 27.99 1.53 -13.26
CA GLY A 58 27.03 0.48 -13.53
C GLY A 58 25.99 0.31 -12.42
N VAL A 59 26.32 0.69 -11.18
CA VAL A 59 25.38 0.63 -10.04
C VAL A 59 24.19 1.58 -10.22
N THR A 60 24.35 2.74 -10.85
CA THR A 60 23.21 3.63 -11.20
C THR A 60 22.27 3.03 -12.25
N ARG A 61 22.67 1.92 -12.88
CA ARG A 61 21.87 1.16 -13.87
C ARG A 61 21.50 -0.23 -13.34
N THR A 62 21.55 -0.39 -12.02
CA THR A 62 21.23 -1.62 -11.30
C THR A 62 20.28 -1.26 -10.17
N GLY A 63 19.28 -2.09 -9.94
CA GLY A 63 18.33 -1.89 -8.84
C GLY A 63 17.93 -3.21 -8.21
N ILE A 64 17.34 -3.11 -7.03
CA ILE A 64 16.74 -4.24 -6.32
C ILE A 64 15.25 -3.95 -6.14
N PHE A 65 14.41 -4.90 -6.53
CA PHE A 65 12.99 -4.89 -6.19
C PHE A 65 12.70 -6.00 -5.19
N ILE A 66 11.91 -5.72 -4.17
CA ILE A 66 11.53 -6.66 -3.13
C ILE A 66 10.03 -6.90 -3.23
N GLY A 67 9.69 -8.09 -3.73
CA GLY A 67 8.32 -8.59 -3.79
C GLY A 67 7.95 -9.36 -2.53
N GLY A 68 7.06 -10.34 -2.69
CA GLY A 68 6.61 -11.20 -1.60
C GLY A 68 5.17 -10.93 -1.19
N ARG A 69 4.80 -11.44 -0.01
CA ARG A 69 3.42 -11.39 0.53
C ARG A 69 3.33 -10.67 1.87
N ASP A 70 4.43 -10.67 2.62
CA ASP A 70 4.51 -10.13 3.98
C ASP A 70 5.19 -8.76 3.96
N ILE A 71 4.50 -7.75 4.47
CA ILE A 71 4.99 -6.37 4.49
C ILE A 71 6.17 -6.18 5.44
N HIS A 72 6.20 -6.91 6.54
CA HIS A 72 7.23 -6.76 7.57
C HIS A 72 8.53 -7.40 7.12
N ARG A 73 8.44 -8.58 6.50
CA ARG A 73 9.60 -9.25 5.91
C ARG A 73 10.16 -8.48 4.72
N ALA A 74 9.31 -7.92 3.87
CA ALA A 74 9.77 -7.04 2.79
C ALA A 74 10.54 -5.82 3.32
N MET A 75 10.09 -5.23 4.43
CA MET A 75 10.83 -4.15 5.11
C MET A 75 12.16 -4.63 5.72
N ASP A 76 12.20 -5.84 6.28
CA ASP A 76 13.46 -6.42 6.78
C ASP A 76 14.45 -6.64 5.64
N MET A 77 14.00 -7.15 4.48
CA MET A 77 14.82 -7.30 3.29
C MET A 77 15.32 -5.95 2.77
N LEU A 78 14.46 -4.92 2.73
CA LEU A 78 14.86 -3.57 2.28
C LEU A 78 15.95 -3.01 3.20
N ASN A 79 15.76 -3.14 4.51
CA ASN A 79 16.73 -2.71 5.51
C ASN A 79 18.05 -3.49 5.42
N ALA A 80 17.99 -4.81 5.18
CA ALA A 80 19.18 -5.64 4.98
C ALA A 80 19.97 -5.21 3.74
N ALA A 81 19.28 -5.01 2.61
CA ALA A 81 19.90 -4.52 1.38
C ALA A 81 20.56 -3.15 1.61
N ARG A 82 19.84 -2.20 2.22
CA ARG A 82 20.36 -0.87 2.52
C ARG A 82 21.61 -0.90 3.40
N LYS A 83 21.66 -1.77 4.40
CA LYS A 83 22.82 -1.92 5.29
C LYS A 83 24.03 -2.58 4.61
N ALA A 84 23.81 -3.34 3.54
CA ALA A 84 24.86 -4.05 2.81
C ALA A 84 25.59 -3.18 1.77
N MET A 85 25.12 -1.94 1.55
CA MET A 85 25.71 -0.98 0.62
C MET A 85 27.08 -0.49 1.08
N VAL A 86 28.00 -0.23 0.13
CA VAL A 86 29.36 0.24 0.43
C VAL A 86 29.70 1.39 -0.51
N PRO A 87 29.60 2.66 -0.09
CA PRO A 87 29.89 3.79 -0.98
C PRO A 87 31.27 3.70 -1.64
N PRO A 88 31.41 4.00 -2.95
CA PRO A 88 30.37 4.52 -3.87
C PRO A 88 29.54 3.42 -4.59
N PHE A 89 29.59 2.17 -4.13
CA PHE A 89 28.87 1.04 -4.70
C PHE A 89 27.51 0.88 -4.00
N GLU A 90 26.51 1.56 -4.56
CA GLU A 90 25.15 1.57 -4.00
C GLU A 90 24.12 1.49 -5.14
N VAL A 91 23.03 0.77 -4.91
CA VAL A 91 21.93 0.64 -5.86
C VAL A 91 20.61 1.08 -5.23
N SER A 92 19.67 1.51 -6.06
CA SER A 92 18.32 1.82 -5.59
C SER A 92 17.57 0.53 -5.20
N VAL A 93 16.72 0.60 -4.17
CA VAL A 93 15.92 -0.52 -3.66
C VAL A 93 14.46 -0.11 -3.55
N PHE A 94 13.53 -0.93 -4.01
CA PHE A 94 12.09 -0.69 -3.91
C PHE A 94 11.36 -1.93 -3.40
N ALA A 95 10.62 -1.80 -2.28
CA ALA A 95 9.75 -2.86 -1.78
C ALA A 95 8.28 -2.59 -2.14
N ASP A 96 7.59 -3.58 -2.68
CA ASP A 96 6.13 -3.52 -2.91
C ASP A 96 5.50 -4.93 -2.87
N PRO A 97 5.49 -5.60 -1.70
CA PRO A 97 5.05 -6.98 -1.59
C PRO A 97 3.60 -7.14 -2.03
N SER A 98 3.39 -7.83 -3.15
CA SER A 98 2.08 -8.02 -3.79
C SER A 98 1.34 -6.71 -4.09
N GLY A 99 2.08 -5.62 -4.31
CA GLY A 99 1.48 -4.30 -4.56
C GLY A 99 0.89 -3.64 -3.32
N ALA A 100 1.13 -4.14 -2.11
CA ALA A 100 0.49 -3.66 -0.90
C ALA A 100 0.82 -2.19 -0.60
N PHE A 101 2.06 -1.77 -0.83
CA PHE A 101 2.52 -0.43 -0.52
C PHE A 101 1.94 0.59 -1.49
N THR A 102 2.03 0.30 -2.79
CA THR A 102 1.51 1.21 -3.81
C THR A 102 -0.01 1.26 -3.83
N THR A 103 -0.69 0.15 -3.51
CA THR A 103 -2.17 0.13 -3.39
C THR A 103 -2.62 0.95 -2.19
N ALA A 104 -2.04 0.73 -1.00
CA ALA A 104 -2.38 1.49 0.19
C ALA A 104 -2.08 2.99 0.02
N ALA A 105 -0.94 3.33 -0.58
CA ALA A 105 -0.59 4.71 -0.92
C ALA A 105 -1.62 5.37 -1.84
N ALA A 106 -2.07 4.66 -2.88
CA ALA A 106 -3.10 5.14 -3.79
C ALA A 106 -4.45 5.32 -3.08
N MET A 107 -4.86 4.38 -2.22
CA MET A 107 -6.09 4.48 -1.42
C MET A 107 -6.07 5.73 -0.55
N VAL A 108 -5.00 5.92 0.25
CA VAL A 108 -4.87 7.07 1.15
C VAL A 108 -4.84 8.38 0.37
N ALA A 109 -4.09 8.46 -0.74
CA ALA A 109 -4.05 9.67 -1.56
C ALA A 109 -5.42 10.02 -2.16
N CYS A 110 -6.15 9.03 -2.69
CA CYS A 110 -7.48 9.24 -3.26
C CYS A 110 -8.49 9.65 -2.17
N GLY A 111 -8.49 8.94 -1.04
CA GLY A 111 -9.36 9.22 0.11
C GLY A 111 -9.09 10.60 0.70
N GLU A 112 -7.82 10.96 0.92
CA GLU A 112 -7.41 12.29 1.41
C GLU A 112 -7.88 13.41 0.48
N LYS A 113 -7.70 13.25 -0.84
CA LYS A 113 -8.15 14.23 -1.84
C LYS A 113 -9.67 14.38 -1.83
N ALA A 114 -10.41 13.27 -1.82
CA ALA A 114 -11.86 13.29 -1.82
C ALA A 114 -12.42 13.89 -0.54
N TYR A 115 -11.84 13.55 0.62
CA TYR A 115 -12.22 14.11 1.92
C TYR A 115 -12.01 15.62 1.93
N ARG A 116 -10.81 16.09 1.57
CA ARG A 116 -10.50 17.53 1.50
C ARG A 116 -11.43 18.27 0.54
N ARG A 117 -11.74 17.69 -0.62
CA ARG A 117 -12.68 18.28 -1.59
C ARG A 117 -14.08 18.45 -0.99
N ARG A 118 -14.50 17.53 -0.14
CA ARG A 118 -15.85 17.51 0.44
C ARG A 118 -15.97 18.39 1.67
N THR A 119 -14.99 18.37 2.57
CA THR A 119 -15.06 19.01 3.89
C THR A 119 -14.23 20.28 4.01
N GLY A 120 -13.23 20.46 3.13
CA GLY A 120 -12.19 21.48 3.27
C GLY A 120 -11.08 21.11 4.26
N ASP A 121 -11.23 20.01 5.01
CA ASP A 121 -10.31 19.59 6.07
C ASP A 121 -9.21 18.65 5.56
N SER A 122 -8.18 18.48 6.38
CA SER A 122 -7.22 17.37 6.25
C SER A 122 -7.69 16.14 7.03
N LEU A 123 -6.91 15.05 6.99
CA LEU A 123 -7.16 13.86 7.83
C LEU A 123 -6.67 14.03 9.28
N GLN A 124 -6.12 15.18 9.65
CA GLN A 124 -5.64 15.44 11.00
C GLN A 124 -6.77 15.26 12.02
N ALA A 125 -6.54 14.38 13.01
CA ALA A 125 -7.48 14.01 14.06
C ALA A 125 -8.83 13.44 13.57
N LYS A 126 -8.89 12.95 12.33
CA LYS A 126 -10.08 12.30 11.77
C LYS A 126 -10.03 10.79 12.00
N ASN A 127 -11.19 10.18 12.16
CA ASN A 127 -11.31 8.74 12.36
C ASN A 127 -11.32 8.02 11.01
N VAL A 128 -10.28 7.22 10.76
CA VAL A 128 -10.13 6.42 9.53
C VAL A 128 -10.30 4.94 9.88
N VAL A 129 -11.38 4.33 9.42
CA VAL A 129 -11.68 2.90 9.68
C VAL A 129 -11.30 2.05 8.48
N VAL A 130 -10.48 1.02 8.71
CA VAL A 130 -9.94 0.15 7.66
C VAL A 130 -10.43 -1.29 7.83
N PHE A 131 -11.42 -1.67 7.03
CA PHE A 131 -11.92 -3.04 6.94
C PHE A 131 -10.98 -3.93 6.13
N GLY A 132 -10.84 -5.20 6.54
CA GLY A 132 -9.74 -6.04 6.05
C GLY A 132 -8.37 -5.55 6.57
N GLY A 133 -8.39 -4.83 7.70
CA GLY A 133 -7.26 -4.06 8.22
C GLY A 133 -6.06 -4.91 8.66
N THR A 134 -6.22 -6.21 8.86
CA THR A 134 -5.12 -7.13 9.22
C THR A 134 -4.38 -7.70 8.01
N GLY A 135 -4.81 -7.39 6.78
CA GLY A 135 -4.13 -7.78 5.56
C GLY A 135 -3.00 -6.81 5.17
N PRO A 136 -2.10 -7.18 4.23
CA PRO A 136 -0.99 -6.33 3.78
C PRO A 136 -1.40 -4.90 3.38
N VAL A 137 -2.45 -4.78 2.55
CA VAL A 137 -2.97 -3.48 2.10
C VAL A 137 -3.61 -2.72 3.27
N GLY A 138 -4.44 -3.40 4.07
CA GLY A 138 -5.13 -2.79 5.21
C GLY A 138 -4.19 -2.23 6.27
N LEU A 139 -3.18 -3.01 6.68
CA LEU A 139 -2.17 -2.57 7.65
C LEU A 139 -1.39 -1.37 7.12
N THR A 140 -0.94 -1.44 5.87
CA THR A 140 -0.20 -0.33 5.25
C THR A 140 -1.07 0.92 5.12
N CYS A 141 -2.35 0.75 4.77
CA CYS A 141 -3.30 1.85 4.66
C CYS A 141 -3.52 2.55 6.01
N ALA A 142 -3.66 1.79 7.09
CA ALA A 142 -3.80 2.35 8.43
C ALA A 142 -2.54 3.07 8.90
N MET A 143 -1.35 2.49 8.67
CA MET A 143 -0.08 3.15 8.99
C MET A 143 0.08 4.48 8.24
N LEU A 144 -0.24 4.50 6.95
CA LEU A 144 -0.17 5.71 6.12
C LEU A 144 -1.21 6.76 6.54
N ALA A 145 -2.43 6.34 6.91
CA ALA A 145 -3.44 7.24 7.45
C ALA A 145 -3.01 7.86 8.78
N ALA A 146 -2.43 7.06 9.68
CA ALA A 146 -1.88 7.55 10.95
C ALA A 146 -0.72 8.53 10.75
N GLN A 147 0.19 8.26 9.81
CA GLN A 147 1.24 9.20 9.41
C GLN A 147 0.68 10.50 8.81
N ALA A 148 -0.52 10.48 8.23
CA ALA A 148 -1.24 11.67 7.78
C ALA A 148 -2.00 12.40 8.91
N GLY A 149 -1.82 11.98 10.17
CA GLY A 149 -2.41 12.61 11.36
C GLY A 149 -3.76 12.06 11.77
N ALA A 150 -4.27 11.01 11.12
CA ALA A 150 -5.56 10.41 11.45
C ALA A 150 -5.49 9.50 12.68
N HIS A 151 -6.65 9.29 13.32
CA HIS A 151 -6.89 8.18 14.23
C HIS A 151 -7.27 6.96 13.39
N ALA A 152 -6.28 6.14 13.04
CA ALA A 152 -6.50 4.98 12.17
C ALA A 152 -6.87 3.73 12.98
N ILE A 153 -7.95 3.07 12.57
CA ILE A 153 -8.52 1.90 13.23
C ILE A 153 -8.51 0.74 12.23
N ILE A 154 -7.77 -0.33 12.52
CA ILE A 154 -7.83 -1.56 11.72
C ILE A 154 -8.94 -2.47 12.24
N VAL A 155 -9.75 -2.99 11.32
CA VAL A 155 -10.87 -3.86 11.64
C VAL A 155 -10.56 -5.29 11.22
N SER A 156 -10.67 -6.21 12.17
CA SER A 156 -10.64 -7.66 11.95
C SER A 156 -12.06 -8.21 11.96
N HIS A 157 -12.36 -9.06 10.98
CA HIS A 157 -13.61 -9.82 10.94
C HIS A 157 -13.59 -11.04 11.87
N GLU A 158 -12.43 -11.43 12.39
CA GLU A 158 -12.25 -12.65 13.19
C GLU A 158 -12.39 -12.37 14.69
N SER A 159 -11.64 -11.40 15.21
CA SER A 159 -11.66 -11.04 16.63
C SER A 159 -10.95 -9.71 16.88
N LYS A 160 -11.28 -9.07 18.02
CA LYS A 160 -10.62 -7.84 18.47
C LYS A 160 -9.14 -8.08 18.78
N GLU A 161 -8.81 -9.19 19.44
CA GLU A 161 -7.45 -9.52 19.83
C GLU A 161 -6.52 -9.59 18.62
N LYS A 162 -6.99 -10.17 17.50
CA LYS A 162 -6.21 -10.21 16.25
C LYS A 162 -5.92 -8.81 15.71
N ALA A 163 -6.89 -7.90 15.78
CA ALA A 163 -6.69 -6.51 15.37
C ALA A 163 -5.72 -5.80 16.32
N ASP A 164 -5.89 -5.96 17.63
CA ASP A 164 -5.04 -5.30 18.64
C ASP A 164 -3.58 -5.77 18.56
N VAL A 165 -3.33 -7.06 18.35
CA VAL A 165 -1.98 -7.60 18.17
C VAL A 165 -1.31 -6.99 16.94
N ALA A 166 -2.03 -6.92 15.81
CA ALA A 166 -1.48 -6.33 14.59
C ALA A 166 -1.25 -4.82 14.74
N ALA A 167 -2.15 -4.13 15.43
CA ALA A 167 -2.04 -2.71 15.73
C ALA A 167 -0.83 -2.40 16.61
N ALA A 168 -0.68 -3.14 17.71
CA ALA A 168 0.45 -3.00 18.64
C ALA A 168 1.80 -3.27 17.94
N PHE A 169 1.87 -4.34 17.14
CA PHE A 169 3.08 -4.66 16.38
C PHE A 169 3.48 -3.54 15.42
N CYS A 170 2.52 -2.98 14.67
CA CYS A 170 2.81 -1.87 13.76
C CYS A 170 3.15 -0.58 14.51
N GLY A 171 2.50 -0.34 15.65
CA GLY A 171 2.77 0.83 16.49
C GLY A 171 4.18 0.82 17.06
N GLU A 172 4.64 -0.32 17.56
CA GLU A 172 6.02 -0.48 18.05
C GLU A 172 7.04 -0.39 16.92
N ARG A 173 6.79 -1.08 15.79
CA ARG A 173 7.76 -1.21 14.70
C ARG A 173 7.90 0.04 13.82
N TYR A 174 6.81 0.77 13.60
CA TYR A 174 6.75 1.87 12.62
C TYR A 174 6.38 3.22 13.26
N GLU A 175 6.31 3.30 14.58
CA GLU A 175 6.00 4.53 15.33
C GLU A 175 4.65 5.14 14.90
N THR A 176 3.65 4.29 14.66
CA THR A 176 2.31 4.71 14.22
C THR A 176 1.27 4.54 15.33
N ALA A 177 0.37 5.51 15.47
CA ALA A 177 -0.75 5.42 16.40
C ALA A 177 -1.96 4.78 15.71
N ILE A 178 -1.98 3.45 15.63
CA ILE A 178 -3.12 2.69 15.11
C ILE A 178 -3.78 1.85 16.21
N THR A 179 -5.09 1.66 16.14
CA THR A 179 -5.86 0.85 17.11
C THR A 179 -6.59 -0.30 16.42
N GLY A 180 -6.92 -1.34 17.19
CA GLY A 180 -7.65 -2.51 16.72
C GLY A 180 -9.13 -2.50 17.10
N ALA A 181 -9.98 -2.90 16.17
CA ALA A 181 -11.41 -3.13 16.39
C ALA A 181 -11.88 -4.45 15.77
N VAL A 182 -13.01 -4.94 16.26
CA VAL A 182 -13.73 -6.08 15.69
C VAL A 182 -14.89 -5.58 14.83
N GLY A 183 -15.09 -6.23 13.70
CA GLY A 183 -16.22 -5.98 12.79
C GLY A 183 -16.76 -7.32 12.29
N SER A 184 -17.11 -8.21 13.22
CA SER A 184 -17.58 -9.56 12.95
C SER A 184 -19.11 -9.64 12.78
N GLY A 185 -19.84 -8.62 13.22
CA GLY A 185 -21.28 -8.52 13.06
C GLY A 185 -21.82 -7.10 12.87
N ASP A 186 -23.10 -7.01 12.49
CA ASP A 186 -23.76 -5.76 12.11
C ASP A 186 -23.68 -4.66 13.17
N ALA A 187 -23.83 -5.01 14.45
CA ALA A 187 -23.80 -4.02 15.54
C ALA A 187 -22.42 -3.37 15.68
N GLU A 188 -21.35 -4.16 15.57
CA GLU A 188 -19.96 -3.69 15.66
C GLU A 188 -19.60 -2.81 14.47
N ILE A 189 -20.00 -3.24 13.26
CA ILE A 189 -19.81 -2.45 12.03
C ILE A 189 -20.54 -1.11 12.13
N CYS A 190 -21.81 -1.09 12.54
CA CYS A 190 -22.58 0.14 12.69
C CYS A 190 -21.97 1.08 13.74
N ALA A 191 -21.45 0.55 14.86
CA ALA A 191 -20.77 1.36 15.86
C ALA A 191 -19.51 2.04 15.26
N LEU A 192 -18.68 1.28 14.54
CA LEU A 192 -17.50 1.83 13.86
C LEU A 192 -17.85 2.91 12.84
N LEU A 193 -18.92 2.70 12.05
CA LEU A 193 -19.35 3.66 11.03
C LEU A 193 -19.93 4.95 11.64
N SER A 194 -20.49 4.90 12.85
CA SER A 194 -21.05 6.08 13.51
C SER A 194 -20.00 7.13 13.91
N GLU A 195 -18.77 6.68 14.15
CA GLU A 195 -17.64 7.53 14.55
C GLU A 195 -16.66 7.80 13.41
N ALA A 196 -16.82 7.17 12.25
CA ALA A 196 -15.88 7.25 11.14
C ALA A 196 -16.06 8.52 10.30
N ASP A 197 -14.95 9.17 9.97
CA ASP A 197 -14.89 10.22 8.94
C ASP A 197 -14.66 9.62 7.55
N LEU A 198 -13.87 8.56 7.49
CA LEU A 198 -13.38 7.94 6.26
C LEU A 198 -13.31 6.43 6.42
N VAL A 199 -13.74 5.69 5.41
CA VAL A 199 -13.75 4.22 5.44
C VAL A 199 -12.98 3.66 4.26
N PHE A 200 -12.05 2.74 4.55
CA PHE A 200 -11.29 1.97 3.58
C PHE A 200 -11.69 0.50 3.61
N GLY A 201 -12.02 -0.06 2.45
CA GLY A 201 -12.21 -1.49 2.22
C GLY A 201 -10.97 -2.11 1.59
N ALA A 202 -10.29 -2.97 2.34
CA ALA A 202 -9.09 -3.69 1.91
C ALA A 202 -9.23 -5.21 2.12
N ALA A 203 -10.45 -5.72 2.01
CA ALA A 203 -10.77 -7.14 2.18
C ALA A 203 -10.26 -7.99 1.01
N LYS A 204 -10.37 -9.31 1.16
CA LYS A 204 -10.05 -10.26 0.10
C LYS A 204 -10.97 -10.03 -1.10
N ALA A 205 -10.47 -10.33 -2.29
CA ALA A 205 -11.24 -10.26 -3.53
C ALA A 205 -12.54 -11.07 -3.43
N GLY A 206 -13.65 -10.50 -3.91
CA GLY A 206 -14.96 -11.15 -3.92
C GLY A 206 -15.64 -11.24 -2.55
N VAL A 207 -15.19 -10.46 -1.56
CA VAL A 207 -15.81 -10.39 -0.23
C VAL A 207 -16.47 -9.02 -0.05
N GLN A 208 -17.79 -9.00 0.06
CA GLN A 208 -18.54 -7.81 0.48
C GLN A 208 -18.45 -7.65 2.00
N ILE A 209 -17.85 -6.55 2.45
CA ILE A 209 -17.66 -6.20 3.86
C ILE A 209 -18.76 -5.29 4.40
N LEU A 210 -19.32 -4.40 3.56
CA LEU A 210 -20.35 -3.45 3.95
C LEU A 210 -21.55 -3.58 3.02
N ASN A 211 -22.73 -3.80 3.60
CA ASN A 211 -23.98 -3.89 2.87
C ASN A 211 -24.79 -2.58 2.97
N ASP A 212 -25.91 -2.50 2.26
CA ASP A 212 -26.77 -1.29 2.24
C ASP A 212 -27.27 -0.86 3.63
N ARG A 213 -27.48 -1.80 4.56
CA ARG A 213 -27.90 -1.47 5.94
C ARG A 213 -26.80 -0.79 6.72
N HIS A 214 -25.55 -1.21 6.52
CA HIS A 214 -24.38 -0.55 7.10
C HIS A 214 -24.19 0.84 6.52
N LEU A 215 -24.34 0.99 5.20
CA LEU A 215 -24.24 2.31 4.55
C LEU A 215 -25.34 3.27 5.02
N ALA A 216 -26.55 2.77 5.24
CA ALA A 216 -27.65 3.55 5.78
C ALA A 216 -27.43 4.01 7.24
N SER A 217 -26.55 3.35 8.02
CA SER A 217 -26.21 3.75 9.39
C SER A 217 -25.00 4.68 9.49
N ALA A 218 -24.27 4.89 8.39
CA ALA A 218 -23.10 5.76 8.33
C ALA A 218 -23.48 7.25 8.26
N LEU A 219 -23.83 7.83 9.41
CA LEU A 219 -24.35 9.21 9.50
C LEU A 219 -23.29 10.29 9.24
N SER A 220 -22.02 10.02 9.56
CA SER A 220 -20.92 10.99 9.60
C SER A 220 -19.83 10.73 8.55
N VAL A 221 -19.82 9.55 7.92
CA VAL A 221 -18.79 9.17 6.95
C VAL A 221 -18.86 10.07 5.72
N GLN A 222 -17.73 10.64 5.35
CA GLN A 222 -17.60 11.57 4.24
C GLN A 222 -17.09 10.89 2.96
N VAL A 223 -16.32 9.82 3.10
CA VAL A 223 -15.75 9.07 1.97
C VAL A 223 -15.68 7.57 2.27
N PHE A 224 -16.06 6.76 1.29
CA PHE A 224 -15.82 5.33 1.22
C PHE A 224 -14.87 5.04 0.06
N CYS A 225 -13.87 4.21 0.29
CA CYS A 225 -12.91 3.82 -0.74
C CYS A 225 -12.65 2.31 -0.65
N ASP A 226 -12.81 1.59 -1.76
CA ASP A 226 -12.68 0.14 -1.83
C ASP A 226 -11.64 -0.26 -2.88
N VAL A 227 -10.90 -1.34 -2.62
CA VAL A 227 -9.95 -1.94 -3.58
C VAL A 227 -10.35 -3.33 -4.04
N ASN A 228 -11.52 -3.83 -3.66
CA ASN A 228 -12.05 -5.05 -4.24
C ASN A 228 -12.57 -4.81 -5.67
N ALA A 229 -11.83 -5.27 -6.67
CA ALA A 229 -12.23 -5.24 -8.08
C ALA A 229 -13.02 -6.49 -8.53
N VAL A 230 -13.24 -7.46 -7.64
CA VAL A 230 -13.87 -8.74 -7.96
C VAL A 230 -15.27 -8.79 -7.35
N PRO A 231 -16.33 -9.03 -8.15
CA PRO A 231 -17.70 -9.11 -7.64
C PRO A 231 -17.91 -10.21 -6.58
N PRO A 232 -18.78 -9.98 -5.58
CA PRO A 232 -19.46 -8.72 -5.30
C PRO A 232 -18.47 -7.64 -4.82
N GLU A 233 -18.81 -6.37 -5.02
CA GLU A 233 -18.03 -5.25 -4.52
C GLU A 233 -17.83 -5.36 -2.99
N GLY A 234 -16.70 -4.86 -2.49
CA GLY A 234 -16.42 -4.85 -1.06
C GLY A 234 -17.43 -3.98 -0.31
N ILE A 235 -17.77 -2.82 -0.87
CA ILE A 235 -18.76 -1.90 -0.33
C ILE A 235 -19.97 -1.87 -1.28
N ALA A 236 -21.15 -2.21 -0.77
CA ALA A 236 -22.36 -2.29 -1.58
C ALA A 236 -22.65 -1.00 -2.35
N GLY A 237 -22.96 -1.13 -3.64
CA GLY A 237 -23.30 0.01 -4.50
C GLY A 237 -22.12 0.91 -4.90
N LEU A 238 -20.89 0.62 -4.46
CA LEU A 238 -19.69 1.36 -4.85
C LEU A 238 -19.09 0.74 -6.13
N GLY A 239 -19.31 1.38 -7.27
CA GLY A 239 -18.83 0.89 -8.56
C GLY A 239 -17.30 0.91 -8.65
N VAL A 240 -16.71 -0.10 -9.29
CA VAL A 240 -15.24 -0.23 -9.38
C VAL A 240 -14.54 0.94 -10.08
N MET A 241 -15.24 1.72 -10.90
CA MET A 241 -14.73 2.90 -11.60
C MET A 241 -15.09 4.23 -10.91
N ASP A 242 -15.87 4.20 -9.83
CA ASP A 242 -16.33 5.40 -9.15
C ASP A 242 -15.12 6.19 -8.63
N ASN A 243 -15.11 7.50 -8.84
CA ASN A 243 -14.02 8.37 -8.45
C ASN A 243 -14.56 9.66 -7.85
N GLY A 244 -15.01 9.56 -6.60
CA GLY A 244 -15.67 10.63 -5.89
C GLY A 244 -17.09 10.87 -6.40
N VAL A 245 -17.84 9.80 -6.62
CA VAL A 245 -19.28 9.80 -6.94
C VAL A 245 -20.06 9.69 -5.62
N GLU A 246 -21.19 10.38 -5.48
CA GLU A 246 -21.98 10.28 -4.24
C GLU A 246 -22.68 8.92 -4.13
N LEU A 247 -22.56 8.29 -2.96
CA LEU A 247 -23.24 7.05 -2.62
C LEU A 247 -24.63 7.37 -2.06
N ALA A 248 -25.66 7.20 -2.88
CA ALA A 248 -27.05 7.48 -2.53
C ALA A 248 -27.57 6.64 -1.34
N SER A 249 -26.94 5.49 -1.07
CA SER A 249 -27.24 4.63 0.08
C SER A 249 -26.76 5.19 1.42
N THR A 250 -26.00 6.29 1.42
CA THR A 250 -25.48 6.92 2.64
C THR A 250 -26.26 8.19 2.99
N PRO A 251 -26.65 8.40 4.27
CA PRO A 251 -27.45 9.56 4.68
C PRO A 251 -26.76 10.90 4.42
N ALA A 252 -25.44 10.95 4.54
CA ALA A 252 -24.65 12.14 4.30
C ALA A 252 -24.32 12.36 2.82
N GLY A 253 -24.66 11.44 1.91
CA GLY A 253 -24.26 11.49 0.50
C GLY A 253 -22.74 11.35 0.29
N ALA A 254 -22.09 10.48 1.05
CA ALA A 254 -20.64 10.26 1.08
C ALA A 254 -20.05 10.01 -0.32
N LEU A 255 -18.80 10.39 -0.54
CA LEU A 255 -18.11 10.12 -1.81
C LEU A 255 -17.57 8.69 -1.86
N GLY A 256 -17.85 7.99 -2.94
CA GLY A 256 -17.35 6.66 -3.26
C GLY A 256 -16.13 6.68 -4.19
N ILE A 257 -15.12 5.86 -3.89
CA ILE A 257 -13.95 5.62 -4.73
C ILE A 257 -13.74 4.12 -4.92
N GLY A 258 -13.88 3.63 -6.16
CA GLY A 258 -13.80 2.22 -6.50
C GLY A 258 -12.40 1.72 -6.81
N ALA A 259 -12.28 0.39 -6.88
CA ALA A 259 -11.02 -0.33 -6.97
C ALA A 259 -10.18 -0.01 -8.21
N LEU A 260 -10.79 0.22 -9.38
CA LEU A 260 -10.07 0.57 -10.60
C LEU A 260 -9.69 2.05 -10.66
N ALA A 261 -10.43 2.94 -9.99
CA ALA A 261 -10.01 4.33 -9.81
C ALA A 261 -8.74 4.40 -8.96
N VAL A 262 -8.72 3.67 -7.84
CA VAL A 262 -7.50 3.48 -7.02
C VAL A 262 -6.41 2.76 -7.81
N GLY A 263 -6.76 1.71 -8.55
CA GLY A 263 -5.85 0.90 -9.34
C GLY A 263 -5.08 1.70 -10.40
N ASN A 264 -5.72 2.70 -11.02
CA ASN A 264 -5.05 3.61 -11.94
C ASN A 264 -3.97 4.45 -11.24
N VAL A 265 -4.27 5.01 -10.07
CA VAL A 265 -3.30 5.78 -9.26
C VAL A 265 -2.17 4.88 -8.78
N LYS A 266 -2.47 3.65 -8.36
CA LYS A 266 -1.50 2.61 -7.98
C LYS A 266 -0.55 2.30 -9.13
N TYR A 267 -1.09 2.05 -10.33
CA TYR A 267 -0.30 1.77 -11.53
C TYR A 267 0.68 2.92 -11.82
N GLN A 268 0.19 4.16 -11.84
CA GLN A 268 1.03 5.34 -12.08
C GLN A 268 2.09 5.54 -10.99
N THR A 269 1.75 5.24 -9.73
CA THR A 269 2.66 5.35 -8.58
C THR A 269 3.79 4.33 -8.68
N GLN A 270 3.48 3.04 -8.86
CA GLN A 270 4.48 1.99 -8.96
C GLN A 270 5.42 2.22 -10.15
N ARG A 271 4.87 2.59 -11.32
CA ARG A 271 5.67 2.92 -12.51
C ARG A 271 6.61 4.10 -12.25
N ALA A 272 6.12 5.16 -11.60
CA ALA A 272 6.94 6.33 -11.30
C ALA A 272 8.07 6.02 -10.31
N LEU A 273 7.82 5.18 -9.29
CA LEU A 273 8.86 4.73 -8.35
C LEU A 273 9.93 3.88 -9.06
N LEU A 274 9.53 2.96 -9.94
CA LEU A 274 10.46 2.15 -10.73
C LEU A 274 11.30 3.00 -11.70
N GLN A 275 10.71 4.02 -12.30
CA GLN A 275 11.41 4.97 -13.17
C GLN A 275 12.38 5.86 -12.37
N GLN A 276 11.98 6.31 -11.18
CA GLN A 276 12.82 7.12 -10.30
C GLN A 276 14.14 6.42 -9.96
N MET A 277 14.13 5.09 -9.79
CA MET A 277 15.35 4.30 -9.55
C MET A 277 16.35 4.35 -10.71
N ILE A 278 15.88 4.60 -11.94
CA ILE A 278 16.70 4.70 -13.17
C ILE A 278 17.20 6.12 -13.39
N ASP A 279 16.35 7.10 -13.11
CA ASP A 279 16.60 8.51 -13.46
C ASP A 279 17.46 9.25 -12.44
N THR A 280 17.65 8.67 -11.26
CA THR A 280 18.43 9.25 -10.15
C THR A 280 19.92 8.92 -10.26
N ASP A 281 20.78 9.90 -9.92
CA ASP A 281 22.22 9.68 -9.75
C ASP A 281 22.59 9.13 -8.37
N LYS A 282 21.66 9.17 -7.41
CA LYS A 282 21.84 8.70 -6.03
C LYS A 282 20.89 7.54 -5.72
N PRO A 283 21.32 6.52 -4.98
CA PRO A 283 20.44 5.41 -4.63
C PRO A 283 19.23 5.92 -3.84
N VAL A 284 18.04 5.43 -4.23
CA VAL A 284 16.80 5.67 -3.50
C VAL A 284 16.33 4.38 -2.86
N TYR A 285 15.83 4.47 -1.62
CA TYR A 285 15.27 3.36 -0.88
C TYR A 285 13.78 3.66 -0.70
N LEU A 286 12.94 2.90 -1.39
CA LEU A 286 11.53 3.21 -1.59
C LEU A 286 10.67 2.18 -0.86
N ASP A 287 9.88 2.66 0.10
CA ASP A 287 8.87 1.88 0.83
C ASP A 287 7.48 2.55 0.72
N PHE A 288 6.53 2.11 1.57
CA PHE A 288 5.18 2.67 1.62
C PHE A 288 5.14 4.19 1.83
N SER A 289 6.08 4.75 2.57
CA SER A 289 6.17 6.19 2.86
C SER A 289 6.46 6.97 1.58
N GLN A 290 7.47 6.54 0.80
CA GLN A 290 7.77 7.15 -0.51
C GLN A 290 6.65 6.89 -1.51
N ALA A 291 6.01 5.73 -1.44
CA ALA A 291 4.85 5.43 -2.29
C ALA A 291 3.71 6.43 -2.06
N LEU A 292 3.41 6.81 -0.82
CA LEU A 292 2.39 7.83 -0.54
C LEU A 292 2.77 9.22 -1.08
N VAL A 293 4.03 9.62 -0.95
CA VAL A 293 4.51 10.89 -1.53
C VAL A 293 4.27 10.93 -3.03
N VAL A 294 4.63 9.86 -3.74
CA VAL A 294 4.41 9.76 -5.18
C VAL A 294 2.92 9.69 -5.51
N ALA A 295 2.13 8.89 -4.79
CA ALA A 295 0.68 8.74 -5.03
C ALA A 295 -0.08 10.06 -4.90
N ARG A 296 0.28 10.92 -3.93
CA ARG A 296 -0.28 12.27 -3.79
C ARG A 296 -0.06 13.16 -5.01
N SER A 297 1.00 12.93 -5.79
CA SER A 297 1.24 13.64 -7.06
C SER A 297 0.44 13.10 -8.25
N LYS A 298 -0.24 11.95 -8.08
CA LYS A 298 -1.02 11.26 -9.12
C LYS A 298 -2.53 11.43 -8.98
N VAL A 299 -2.99 12.07 -7.91
CA VAL A 299 -4.42 12.27 -7.61
C VAL A 299 -4.94 13.62 -8.01
#